data_AF-M1CEX0-F1
#
_entry.id   AF-M1CEX0-F1
#
_cell.length_a   1.000
_cell.length_b   1.000
_cell.length_c   1.000
_cell.angle_alpha   90.00
_cell.angle_beta   90.00
_cell.angle_gamma   90.00
#
_symmetry.space_group_name_H-M   'P 1'
#
loop_
_entity.id
_entity.type
_entity.pdbx_description
1 polymer ?
#
loop_
_entity_poly.entity_id
_entity_poly.type
_entity_poly.pdbx_seq_one_letter_code
_entity_poly.pdbx_strand_id
1 'polypeptide(L)' 'MSIHSTPSGSAIPIDTIVLGCGMAALDYLVTVDSYPKPDDKIRSTSFQVHGGGNIGNAMTCAARLGLTPRSISKV' A
#
# COMPACT_ATOMS: atom_id res chain seq x y z
N MET A 1 -6.43 5.49 51.15
CA MET A 1 -6.97 5.32 49.79
C MET A 1 -6.00 4.47 49.02
N SER A 2 -6.36 3.21 48.77
CA SER A 2 -5.46 2.17 48.24
C SER A 2 -5.23 2.39 46.75
N ILE A 3 -3.97 2.40 46.33
CA ILE A 3 -3.58 2.40 44.92
C ILE A 3 -3.95 1.06 44.31
N HIS A 4 -4.93 1.05 43.39
CA HIS A 4 -5.22 -0.15 42.62
C HIS A 4 -4.09 -0.35 41.60
N SER A 5 -3.25 -1.35 41.84
CA SER A 5 -2.29 -1.86 40.88
C SER A 5 -3.04 -2.47 39.70
N THR A 6 -2.95 -1.81 38.55
CA THR A 6 -3.36 -2.40 37.26
C THR A 6 -2.55 -3.68 37.05
N PRO A 7 -3.19 -4.84 36.79
CA PRO A 7 -2.43 -6.04 36.48
C PRO A 7 -1.64 -5.78 35.21
N SER A 8 -0.31 -5.90 35.30
CA SER A 8 0.59 -5.91 34.16
C SER A 8 0.27 -7.16 33.33
N GLY A 9 -0.72 -7.04 32.44
CA GLY A 9 -0.98 -8.03 31.42
C GLY A 9 0.31 -8.21 30.63
N SER A 10 0.89 -9.42 30.72
CA SER A 10 1.89 -9.92 29.78
C SER A 10 1.51 -9.46 28.38
N ALA A 11 2.31 -8.57 27.78
CA ALA A 11 2.11 -8.16 26.41
C ALA A 11 2.31 -9.41 25.56
N ILE A 12 1.22 -10.04 25.13
CA ILE A 12 1.27 -11.01 24.04
C ILE A 12 1.94 -10.25 22.89
N PRO A 13 3.13 -10.65 22.40
CA PRO A 13 3.65 -10.06 21.19
C PRO A 13 2.62 -10.41 20.13
N ILE A 14 1.79 -9.43 19.76
CA ILE A 14 0.92 -9.60 18.60
C ILE A 14 1.90 -9.83 17.47
N ASP A 15 1.88 -11.03 16.89
CA ASP A 15 2.52 -11.27 15.61
C ASP A 15 1.96 -10.21 14.67
N THR A 16 2.73 -9.14 14.42
CA THR A 16 2.31 -7.96 13.65
C THR A 16 2.23 -8.27 12.16
N ILE A 17 2.07 -9.55 11.81
CA ILE A 17 2.12 -10.04 10.45
C ILE A 17 0.78 -9.80 9.77
N VAL A 18 0.80 -9.02 8.70
CA VAL A 18 -0.36 -8.79 7.83
C VAL A 18 -0.13 -9.50 6.51
N LEU A 19 -0.89 -10.55 6.22
CA LEU A 19 -0.79 -11.25 4.93
C LEU A 19 -1.78 -10.66 3.92
N GLY A 20 -1.26 -10.09 2.82
CA GLY A 20 -2.05 -9.67 1.67
C GLY A 20 -1.96 -10.68 0.52
N CYS A 21 -3.09 -11.11 -0.05
CA CYS A 21 -3.15 -12.00 -1.23
C CYS A 21 -4.00 -11.40 -2.35
N GLY A 22 -3.39 -11.10 -3.50
CA GLY A 22 -4.01 -10.30 -4.56
C GLY A 22 -3.00 -9.50 -5.37
N MET A 23 -3.48 -8.44 -6.04
CA MET A 23 -2.73 -7.75 -7.10
C MET A 23 -1.75 -6.69 -6.57
N ALA A 24 -0.49 -6.80 -7.02
CA ALA A 24 0.46 -5.70 -7.13
C ALA A 24 0.63 -5.33 -8.62
N ALA A 25 0.74 -4.05 -8.94
CA ALA A 25 0.83 -3.56 -10.32
C ALA A 25 1.86 -2.43 -10.47
N LEU A 26 2.22 -2.12 -11.72
CA LEU A 26 2.92 -0.89 -12.08
C LEU A 26 1.93 0.09 -12.69
N ASP A 27 1.87 1.28 -12.11
CA ASP A 27 1.07 2.39 -12.60
C ASP A 27 1.92 3.26 -13.52
N TYR A 28 1.58 3.22 -14.82
CA TYR A 28 2.18 4.09 -15.84
C TYR A 28 1.38 5.37 -15.94
N LEU A 29 1.84 6.42 -15.29
CA LEU A 29 1.17 7.71 -15.26
C LEU A 29 1.74 8.61 -16.34
N VAL A 30 0.89 9.00 -17.29
CA VAL A 30 1.22 9.92 -18.39
C VAL A 30 0.43 11.20 -18.18
N THR A 31 1.13 12.34 -18.10
CA THR A 31 0.46 13.65 -18.09
C THR A 31 0.32 14.15 -19.51
N VAL A 32 -0.88 14.64 -19.84
CA VAL A 32 -1.26 15.19 -21.14
C VAL A 32 -2.11 16.44 -20.95
N ASP A 33 -2.13 17.33 -21.94
CA ASP A 33 -2.83 18.62 -21.84
C ASP A 33 -4.36 18.49 -21.78
N SER A 34 -4.90 17.40 -22.31
CA SER A 34 -6.33 17.06 -22.25
C SER A 34 -6.55 15.56 -22.45
N TYR A 35 -7.71 15.05 -22.03
CA TYR A 35 -8.05 13.64 -22.23
C TYR A 35 -8.24 13.33 -23.73
N PRO A 36 -7.54 12.33 -24.29
CA PRO A 36 -7.57 12.05 -25.73
C PRO A 36 -8.94 11.55 -26.18
N LYS A 37 -9.38 11.96 -27.38
CA LYS A 37 -10.50 11.30 -28.06
C LYS A 37 -10.03 9.97 -28.65
N PRO A 38 -10.93 9.07 -29.06
CA PRO A 38 -10.54 7.87 -29.78
C PRO A 38 -9.60 8.19 -30.96
N ASP A 39 -8.51 7.43 -31.06
CA ASP A 39 -7.45 7.55 -32.08
C ASP A 39 -6.57 8.81 -32.05
N ASP A 40 -6.79 9.74 -31.13
CA ASP A 40 -5.91 10.91 -30.97
C ASP A 40 -4.49 10.48 -30.56
N LYS A 41 -3.49 11.12 -31.16
CA LYS A 41 -2.09 11.01 -30.78
C LYS A 41 -1.61 12.35 -30.25
N ILE A 42 -1.57 12.49 -28.93
CA ILE A 42 -1.13 13.72 -28.26
C ILE A 42 0.22 13.51 -27.55
N ARG A 43 0.99 14.58 -27.42
CA ARG A 43 2.31 14.54 -26.76
C ARG A 43 2.13 14.50 -25.24
N SER A 44 2.87 13.64 -24.57
CA SER A 44 2.98 13.65 -23.11
C SER A 44 3.90 14.78 -22.63
N THR A 45 3.56 15.41 -21.51
CA THR A 45 4.38 16.44 -20.86
C THR A 45 5.25 15.85 -19.75
N SER A 46 4.80 14.77 -19.12
CA SER A 46 5.60 13.99 -18.17
C SER A 46 5.21 12.52 -18.20
N PHE A 47 6.13 11.67 -17.76
CA PHE A 47 5.94 10.23 -17.62
C PHE A 47 6.53 9.76 -16.30
N GLN A 48 5.75 9.02 -15.53
CA GLN A 48 6.16 8.48 -14.23
C GLN A 48 5.75 7.01 -14.13
N VAL A 49 6.61 6.22 -13.51
CA VAL A 49 6.35 4.81 -13.21
C VAL A 49 6.30 4.66 -11.70
N HIS A 50 5.15 4.23 -11.18
CA HIS A 50 4.94 4.03 -9.75
C HIS A 50 4.51 2.60 -9.45
N GLY A 51 4.87 2.11 -8.27
CA GLY A 51 4.30 0.87 -7.75
C GLY A 51 2.87 1.11 -7.27
N GLY A 52 1.98 0.18 -7.58
CA GLY A 52 0.55 0.29 -7.26
C GLY A 52 -0.11 -1.07 -7.05
N GLY A 53 -1.39 -1.13 -7.42
CA GLY A 53 -2.26 -2.28 -7.13
C GLY A 53 -2.79 -2.29 -5.70
N ASN A 54 -3.98 -2.86 -5.52
CA ASN A 54 -4.70 -2.83 -4.24
C ASN A 54 -3.85 -3.36 -3.07
N ILE A 55 -3.11 -4.45 -3.29
CA ILE A 55 -2.26 -5.04 -2.26
C ILE A 55 -0.95 -4.31 -2.13
N GLY A 56 -0.34 -3.88 -3.25
CA GLY A 56 0.88 -3.08 -3.22
C GLY A 56 0.68 -1.83 -2.35
N ASN A 57 -0.42 -1.10 -2.55
CA ASN A 57 -0.75 0.08 -1.78
C ASN A 57 -1.07 -0.24 -0.31
N ALA A 58 -1.93 -1.23 -0.05
CA ALA A 58 -2.33 -1.59 1.32
C ALA A 58 -1.15 -2.09 2.16
N MET A 59 -0.30 -2.96 1.61
CA MET A 59 0.85 -3.51 2.33
C MET A 59 1.94 -2.47 2.53
N THR A 60 2.16 -1.57 1.55
CA THR A 60 3.07 -0.43 1.74
C THR A 60 2.59 0.47 2.87
N CYS A 61 1.29 0.73 2.96
CA CYS A 61 0.70 1.48 4.07
C CYS A 61 0.90 0.77 5.41
N ALA A 62 0.61 -0.54 5.48
CA ALA A 62 0.81 -1.34 6.68
C ALA A 62 2.27 -1.32 7.16
N ALA A 63 3.25 -1.44 6.26
CA ALA A 63 4.67 -1.32 6.60
C ALA A 63 5.00 0.05 7.19
N ARG A 64 4.49 1.14 6.59
CA ARG A 64 4.73 2.51 7.07
C ARG A 64 4.14 2.79 8.45
N LEU A 65 3.09 2.07 8.83
CA LEU A 65 2.47 2.15 10.16
C LEU A 65 3.17 1.27 11.21
N GLY A 66 4.26 0.59 10.86
CA GLY A 66 5.04 -0.24 11.78
C GLY A 66 4.54 -1.68 11.93
N LEU A 67 3.68 -2.15 11.01
CA LEU A 67 3.30 -3.55 10.93
C LEU A 67 4.31 -4.34 10.08
N THR A 68 4.16 -5.67 10.07
CA THR A 68 5.03 -6.60 9.34
C THR A 68 4.28 -7.24 8.17
N PRO A 69 4.04 -6.52 7.05
CA PRO A 69 3.27 -7.08 5.95
C PRO A 69 4.04 -8.15 5.17
N ARG A 70 3.31 -9.16 4.68
CA ARG A 70 3.78 -10.16 3.73
C ARG A 70 2.79 -10.21 2.56
N SER A 71 3.28 -10.25 1.34
CA SER A 71 2.42 -10.24 0.15
C SER A 71 2.58 -11.51 -0.68
N ILE A 72 1.46 -12.02 -1.18
CA ILE A 72 1.39 -13.05 -2.22
C ILE A 72 0.68 -12.42 -3.43
N SER A 73 1.40 -12.29 -4.54
CA SER A 73 0.87 -11.80 -5.81
C SER A 73 1.48 -12.62 -6.94
N LYS A 74 0.76 -12.74 -8.05
CA LYS A 74 1.35 -13.08 -9.35
C LYS A 74 1.76 -11.76 -10.02
N VAL A 75 2.96 -11.73 -10.59
CA VAL A 75 3.51 -10.58 -11.34
C VAL A 75 3.82 -11.00 -12.76
#